data_AF-A0A1Q7VS90-F1
#
_entry.id   AF-A0A1Q7VS90-F1
#
_cell.length_a   1.000
_cell.length_b   1.000
_cell.length_c   1.000
_cell.angle_alpha   90.00
_cell.angle_beta   90.00
_cell.angle_gamma   90.00
#
_symmetry.space_group_name_H-M   'P 1'
#
loop_
_entity.id
_entity.type
_entity.pdbx_description
1 polymer ?
#
loop_
_entity_poly.entity_id
_entity_poly.type
_entity_poly.pdbx_seq_one_letter_code
_entity_poly.pdbx_strand_id
1 'polypeptide(L)' 'RADSTPDTVVTLVDGTKYVIAESVDEFIELVRSYRASVLAQAQQFTEAFTEPTRRTGREHGGKVLPMHPRER' A
#
# COMPACT_ATOMS: atom_id res chain seq x y z
N ARG A 1 -9.27 -16.22 12.56
CA ARG A 1 -10.01 -16.73 13.73
C ARG A 1 -9.28 -16.23 14.96
N ALA A 2 -9.97 -15.56 15.88
CA ALA A 2 -9.40 -15.03 17.12
C ALA A 2 -10.29 -15.50 18.28
N ASP A 3 -9.66 -15.93 19.38
CA ASP A 3 -10.30 -16.42 20.60
C ASP A 3 -9.93 -15.45 21.75
N SER A 4 -10.92 -14.97 22.51
CA SER A 4 -10.75 -14.04 23.63
C SER A 4 -10.54 -14.81 24.94
N THR A 5 -9.30 -15.15 25.22
CA THR A 5 -8.78 -15.43 26.58
C THR A 5 -7.94 -14.21 27.01
N PRO A 6 -7.39 -14.09 28.24
CA PRO A 6 -6.69 -12.85 28.65
C PRO A 6 -5.48 -12.49 27.75
N ASP A 7 -5.11 -13.45 26.90
CA ASP A 7 -4.21 -13.37 25.77
C ASP A 7 -4.99 -13.53 24.46
N THR A 8 -4.96 -12.53 23.56
CA THR A 8 -5.53 -12.64 22.21
C THR A 8 -4.54 -13.36 21.31
N VAL A 9 -4.96 -14.43 20.62
CA VAL A 9 -4.09 -15.18 19.70
C VAL A 9 -4.43 -14.89 18.24
N VAL A 10 -3.45 -14.39 17.49
CA VAL A 10 -3.52 -14.22 16.03
C VAL A 10 -2.84 -15.41 15.38
N THR A 11 -3.58 -16.11 14.52
CA THR A 11 -3.02 -17.17 13.66
C THR A 11 -2.95 -16.68 12.23
N LEU A 12 -1.76 -16.69 11.64
CA LEU A 12 -1.51 -16.39 10.24
C LEU A 12 -1.86 -17.57 9.34
N VAL A 13 -1.99 -17.32 8.03
CA VAL A 13 -2.38 -18.33 7.05
C VAL A 13 -1.37 -19.46 6.88
N ASP A 14 -0.11 -19.21 7.22
CA ASP A 14 0.98 -20.19 7.25
C ASP A 14 0.97 -21.06 8.54
N GLY A 15 0.06 -20.78 9.47
CA GLY A 15 -0.05 -21.45 10.76
C GLY A 15 0.74 -20.80 11.88
N THR A 16 1.52 -19.74 11.61
CA THR A 16 2.27 -19.00 12.64
C THR A 16 1.32 -18.35 13.64
N LYS A 17 1.63 -18.44 14.93
CA LYS A 17 0.79 -17.92 16.02
C LYS A 17 1.49 -16.84 16.82
N TYR A 18 0.76 -15.78 17.15
CA TYR A 18 1.20 -14.68 18.00
C TYR A 18 0.21 -14.46 19.12
N VAL A 19 0.72 -14.20 20.32
CA VAL A 19 -0.06 -13.69 21.45
C VAL A 19 0.12 -12.18 21.50
N ILE A 20 -0.98 -11.45 21.63
CA ILE A 20 -0.99 -9.98 21.73
C ILE A 20 -1.75 -9.55 22.98
N ALA A 21 -1.42 -8.36 23.48
CA ALA A 21 -2.04 -7.79 24.69
C ALA A 21 -3.36 -7.07 24.40
N GLU A 22 -3.55 -6.65 23.14
CA GLU A 22 -4.74 -5.96 22.68
C GLU A 22 -5.95 -6.91 22.63
N SER A 23 -7.12 -6.34 22.88
CA SER A 23 -8.37 -7.04 22.61
C SER A 23 -8.55 -7.31 21.11
N VAL A 24 -9.43 -8.26 20.77
CA VAL A 24 -9.76 -8.56 19.38
C VAL A 24 -10.29 -7.32 18.65
N ASP A 25 -11.13 -6.51 19.30
CA ASP A 25 -11.72 -5.31 18.70
C ASP A 25 -10.65 -4.23 18.42
N GLU A 26 -9.75 -3.97 19.38
CA GLU A 26 -8.63 -3.04 19.19
C GLU A 26 -7.70 -3.52 18.06
N PHE A 27 -7.38 -4.82 18.02
CA PHE A 27 -6.58 -5.39 16.96
C PHE A 27 -7.23 -5.20 15.57
N ILE A 28 -8.54 -5.40 15.47
CA ILE A 28 -9.28 -5.17 14.22
C ILE A 28 -9.17 -3.70 13.79
N GLU A 29 -9.37 -2.75 14.70
CA GLU A 29 -9.27 -1.32 14.39
C GLU A 29 -7.86 -0.92 13.97
N LEU A 30 -6.83 -1.46 14.62
CA LEU A 30 -5.43 -1.24 14.25
C LEU A 30 -5.13 -1.76 12.83
N VAL A 31 -5.57 -2.99 12.52
CA VAL A 31 -5.39 -3.58 11.18
C VAL A 31 -6.12 -2.76 10.12
N ARG A 32 -7.37 -2.34 10.38
CA ARG A 32 -8.15 -1.50 9.47
C ARG A 32 -7.45 -0.17 9.20
N SER A 33 -6.99 0.49 10.26
CA SER A 33 -6.29 1.78 10.18
C SER A 33 -4.98 1.67 9.40
N TYR A 34 -4.19 0.62 9.66
CA TYR A 34 -2.96 0.35 8.92
C TYR A 34 -3.24 0.10 7.43
N ARG A 35 -4.25 -0.71 7.09
CA ARG A 35 -4.60 -0.96 5.68
C ARG A 35 -5.09 0.30 4.97
N ALA A 36 -5.90 1.11 5.65
CA ALA A 36 -6.37 2.38 5.11
C ALA A 36 -5.20 3.34 4.82
N SER A 37 -4.20 3.42 5.72
CA SER A 37 -3.03 4.28 5.51
C SER A 37 -2.15 3.81 4.35
N VAL A 38 -2.01 2.50 4.15
CA VAL A 38 -1.28 1.93 3.00
C VAL A 38 -2.00 2.29 1.69
N LEU A 39 -3.33 2.13 1.64
CA LEU A 39 -4.12 2.45 0.45
C LEU A 39 -4.10 3.95 0.13
N ALA A 40 -4.22 4.81 1.15
CA ALA A 40 -4.16 6.26 0.99
C ALA A 40 -2.82 6.70 0.40
N GLN A 41 -1.71 6.14 0.89
CA GLN A 41 -0.38 6.42 0.35
C GLN A 41 -0.24 5.93 -1.09
N ALA A 42 -0.69 4.71 -1.39
CA ALA A 42 -0.65 4.18 -2.76
C ALA A 42 -1.47 5.04 -3.75
N GLN A 43 -2.62 5.56 -3.31
CA GLN A 43 -3.43 6.48 -4.10
C GLN A 43 -2.69 7.78 -4.39
N GLN A 44 -2.04 8.39 -3.38
CA GLN A 44 -1.23 9.61 -3.57
C GLN A 44 -0.10 9.40 -4.57
N PHE A 45 0.60 8.26 -4.52
CA PHE A 45 1.60 7.93 -5.53
C PHE A 45 0.96 7.80 -6.92
N THR A 46 -0.16 7.08 -7.03
CA THR A 46 -0.87 6.91 -8.31
C THR A 46 -1.32 8.24 -8.91
N GLU A 47 -1.83 9.17 -8.09
CA GLU A 47 -2.21 10.51 -8.51
C GLU A 47 -0.98 11.32 -8.97
N ALA A 48 0.11 11.30 -8.20
CA ALA A 48 1.37 11.93 -8.59
C ALA A 48 1.93 11.40 -9.92
N PHE A 49 1.73 10.13 -10.24
CA PHE A 49 2.13 9.52 -11.52
C PHE A 49 1.10 9.69 -12.65
N THR A 50 -0.16 10.01 -12.34
CA THR A 50 -1.23 10.24 -13.34
C THR A 50 -1.31 11.72 -13.75
N GLU A 51 -0.94 12.65 -12.86
CA GLU A 51 -0.86 14.09 -13.14
C GLU A 51 0.34 14.64 -13.96
N PRO A 52 1.34 13.86 -14.47
CA PRO A 52 2.33 14.41 -15.39
C PRO A 52 1.78 14.70 -16.79
N THR A 53 0.65 14.11 -17.19
CA THR A 53 0.14 14.18 -18.58
C THR A 53 -1.01 15.18 -18.79
N ARG A 54 -1.74 15.62 -17.75
CA ARG A 54 -2.85 16.59 -17.94
C ARG A 54 -2.45 18.06 -17.90
N ARG A 55 -1.21 18.41 -17.51
CA ARG A 55 -0.74 19.81 -17.43
C ARG A 55 0.28 20.21 -18.50
N THR A 56 0.40 19.46 -19.58
CA THR A 56 1.28 19.81 -20.72
C THR A 56 0.49 19.99 -22.01
N GLY A 57 -0.63 20.71 -21.91
CA GLY A 57 -1.33 21.29 -23.07
C GLY A 57 -0.84 22.69 -23.46
N ARG A 58 0.08 23.31 -22.69
CA ARG A 58 0.78 24.53 -23.10
C ARG A 58 2.26 24.47 -22.71
N GLU A 59 3.08 24.32 -23.74
CA GLU A 59 4.43 24.89 -23.84
C GLU A 59 5.41 24.48 -22.73
N HIS A 60 5.99 23.28 -22.82
CA HIS A 60 7.42 23.04 -22.55
C HIS A 60 7.81 21.71 -23.21
N GLY A 61 8.65 21.79 -24.25
CA GLY A 61 9.08 20.64 -25.04
C GLY A 61 9.89 19.64 -24.23
N GLY A 62 9.25 18.55 -23.80
CA GLY A 62 9.95 17.35 -23.35
C GLY A 62 10.67 16.71 -24.53
N LYS A 63 12.00 16.72 -24.50
CA LYS A 63 12.84 16.10 -25.55
C LYS A 63 12.81 14.58 -25.38
N VAL A 64 12.00 13.90 -26.19
CA VAL A 64 12.02 12.44 -26.30
C VAL A 64 13.28 12.03 -27.08
N LEU A 65 14.15 11.24 -26.46
CA LEU A 65 15.31 10.66 -27.14
C LEU A 65 14.93 9.30 -27.73
N PRO A 66 15.14 9.06 -29.04
CA PRO A 66 14.89 7.77 -29.65
C PRO A 66 15.84 6.73 -29.05
N MET A 67 15.26 5.66 -28.52
CA MET A 67 16.01 4.51 -28.03
C MET A 67 16.47 3.69 -29.25
N HIS A 68 17.77 3.70 -29.52
CA HIS A 68 18.32 2.81 -30.53
C HIS A 68 18.21 1.35 -30.07
N PRO A 69 17.69 0.44 -30.92
CA PRO A 69 17.71 -0.99 -30.64
C PRO A 69 19.15 -1.44 -30.40
N ARG A 70 19.37 -2.25 -29.36
CA ARG A 70 20.67 -2.89 -29.13
C ARG A 70 20.93 -3.87 -30.26
N GLU A 71 21.90 -3.54 -31.12
CA GLU A 71 22.44 -4.48 -32.10
C GLU A 71 23.10 -5.65 -31.35
N ARG A 72 22.80 -6.87 -31.82
CA ARG A 72 23.31 -8.14 -31.27
C ARG A 72 24.65 -8.49 -31.88
#